data_AF-A0A2M9PBJ3-F1
#
_entry.id   AF-A0A2M9PBJ3-F1
#
_cell.length_a   1.000
_cell.length_b   1.000
_cell.length_c   1.000
_cell.angle_alpha   90.00
_cell.angle_beta   90.00
_cell.angle_gamma   90.00
#
_symmetry.space_group_name_H-M   'P 1'
#
loop_
_entity.id
_entity.type
_entity.pdbx_description
1 polymer ?
#
loop_
_entity_poly.entity_id
_entity_poly.type
_entity_poly.pdbx_seq_one_letter_code
_entity_poly.pdbx_strand_id
1 'polypeptide(L)' 'ATGQGEEAVPARLIDVEDRGAFRIADIAIGANRLRMRIGERDWLPADGLKVAFRPEATLLYANDRLLEGTHA' A
#
# COMPACT_ATOMS: atom_id res chain seq x y z
N ALA A 1 -26.48 -7.22 -2.97
CA ALA A 1 -25.47 -6.47 -2.20
C ALA A 1 -24.11 -6.83 -2.78
N THR A 2 -23.56 -5.98 -3.64
CA THR A 2 -22.29 -6.19 -4.34
C THR A 2 -21.47 -4.92 -4.18
N GLY A 3 -20.90 -4.75 -2.99
CA GLY A 3 -19.71 -3.90 -2.87
C GLY A 3 -18.56 -4.71 -3.44
N GLN A 4 -18.08 -4.34 -4.63
CA GLN A 4 -16.86 -4.90 -5.19
C GLN A 4 -15.74 -4.65 -4.18
N GLY A 5 -15.30 -5.71 -3.50
CA GLY A 5 -14.25 -5.61 -2.50
C GLY A 5 -12.99 -5.10 -3.18
N GLU A 6 -12.36 -4.08 -2.60
CA GLU A 6 -11.04 -3.61 -2.99
C GLU A 6 -10.12 -4.83 -3.21
N GLU A 7 -9.57 -5.00 -4.40
CA GLU A 7 -8.66 -6.11 -4.70
C GLU A 7 -7.40 -5.95 -3.85
N ALA A 8 -7.37 -6.66 -2.72
CA ALA A 8 -6.24 -6.66 -1.82
C ALA A 8 -5.19 -7.66 -2.32
N VAL A 9 -3.96 -7.19 -2.52
CA VAL A 9 -2.84 -7.96 -3.04
C VAL A 9 -2.05 -8.56 -1.86
N PRO A 10 -1.68 -9.86 -1.91
CA PRO A 10 -0.84 -10.45 -0.88
C PRO A 10 0.53 -9.77 -0.84
N ALA A 11 0.99 -9.46 0.37
CA ALA A 11 2.25 -8.83 0.64
C ALA A 11 2.96 -9.52 1.80
N ARG A 12 4.28 -9.34 1.89
CA ARG A 12 5.08 -9.77 3.02
C ARG A 12 5.63 -8.55 3.74
N LEU A 13 5.42 -8.47 5.05
CA LEU A 13 6.04 -7.44 5.89
C LEU A 13 7.54 -7.72 5.99
N ILE A 14 8.37 -6.71 5.75
CA ILE A 14 9.84 -6.80 5.84
C ILE A 14 10.32 -6.15 7.12
N ASP A 15 9.91 -4.91 7.34
CA ASP A 15 10.35 -4.09 8.47
C ASP A 15 9.30 -3.03 8.81
N VAL A 16 9.31 -2.55 10.05
CA VAL A 16 8.47 -1.45 10.52
C VAL A 16 9.32 -0.46 11.30
N GLU A 17 9.37 0.76 10.79
CA GLU A 17 10.04 1.87 11.45
C GLU A 17 9.03 2.78 12.15
N ASP A 18 9.27 3.04 13.43
CA ASP A 18 8.47 3.98 14.22
C ASP A 18 8.95 5.42 14.02
N ARG A 19 8.02 6.33 13.72
CA ARG A 19 8.24 7.77 13.54
C ARG A 19 7.47 8.61 14.56
N GLY A 20 7.00 8.01 15.65
CA GLY A 20 6.24 8.65 16.73
C GLY A 20 4.77 8.79 16.38
N ALA A 21 4.42 9.69 15.46
CA ALA A 21 3.00 9.95 15.10
C ALA A 21 2.43 8.94 14.08
N PHE A 22 3.29 8.15 13.45
CA PHE A 22 2.94 7.13 12.48
C PHE A 22 4.10 6.14 12.37
N ARG A 23 3.85 5.02 11.71
CA ARG A 23 4.87 4.04 11.35
C ARG A 23 5.02 3.96 9.85
N ILE A 24 6.21 3.58 9.41
CA ILE A 24 6.52 3.28 8.02
C ILE A 24 6.80 1.78 7.92
N ALA A 25 5.97 1.06 7.17
CA ALA A 25 6.25 -0.33 6.86
C ALA A 25 6.92 -0.44 5.49
N ASP A 26 7.97 -1.24 5.43
CA ASP A 26 8.49 -1.74 4.18
C ASP A 26 7.87 -3.13 3.92
N ILE A 27 7.27 -3.28 2.74
CA ILE A 27 6.58 -4.50 2.32
C ILE A 27 7.13 -5.01 0.98
N ALA A 28 7.08 -6.32 0.78
CA ALA A 28 7.32 -6.94 -0.51
C ALA A 28 6.00 -7.33 -1.16
N ILE A 29 5.83 -6.97 -2.44
CA ILE A 29 4.76 -7.46 -3.31
C ILE A 29 5.42 -8.05 -4.55
N GLY A 30 5.40 -9.39 -4.66
CA GLY A 30 6.21 -10.09 -5.67
C GLY A 30 7.68 -9.73 -5.54
N ALA A 31 8.29 -9.25 -6.64
CA ALA A 31 9.67 -8.80 -6.68
C ALA A 31 9.87 -7.33 -6.24
N ASN A 32 8.79 -6.58 -6.04
CA ASN A 32 8.85 -5.15 -5.75
C ASN A 32 8.83 -4.89 -4.24
N ARG A 33 9.58 -3.87 -3.81
CA ARG A 33 9.52 -3.34 -2.44
C ARG A 33 8.76 -2.03 -2.46
N LEU A 34 7.75 -1.93 -1.62
CA LEU A 34 6.96 -0.73 -1.42
C LEU A 34 7.13 -0.23 0.01
N ARG A 35 6.99 1.08 0.16
CA ARG A 35 6.98 1.75 1.46
C ARG A 35 5.59 2.32 1.69
N MET A 36 5.00 1.98 2.83
CA MET A 36 3.63 2.35 3.19
C MET A 36 3.63 3.08 4.53
N ARG A 37 2.91 4.20 4.60
CA ARG A 37 2.62 4.87 5.86
C ARG A 37 1.42 4.20 6.53
N ILE A 38 1.54 3.98 7.83
CA ILE A 38 0.54 3.28 8.64
C ILE A 38 0.26 4.11 9.89
N GLY A 39 -1.01 4.15 10.33
CA GLY A 39 -1.37 4.80 11.57
C GLY A 39 -0.65 4.16 12.76
N GLU A 40 -0.39 4.95 13.80
CA GLU A 40 0.30 4.49 15.02
C GLU A 40 -0.41 3.29 15.68
N ARG A 41 -1.75 3.26 15.61
CA ARG A 41 -2.59 2.26 16.26
C ARG A 41 -3.07 1.14 15.36
N ASP A 42 -2.76 1.19 14.06
CA ASP A 42 -3.26 0.18 13.12
C ASP A 42 -2.53 -1.15 13.35
N TRP A 43 -3.27 -2.24 13.38
CA TRP A 43 -2.64 -3.55 13.55
C TRP A 43 -1.98 -4.01 12.25
N LEU A 44 -0.77 -4.55 12.35
CA LEU A 44 -0.02 -5.17 11.25
C LEU A 44 0.16 -6.66 11.54
N PRO A 45 -0.39 -7.55 10.71
CA PRO A 45 -0.12 -8.98 10.85
C PRO A 45 1.33 -9.29 10.47
N ALA A 46 1.96 -10.18 11.24
CA ALA A 46 3.30 -10.69 10.93
C ALA A 46 3.29 -11.57 9.66
N ASP A 47 2.20 -12.34 9.46
CA ASP A 47 2.01 -13.23 8.32
C ASP A 47 0.66 -12.97 7.64
N GLY A 48 0.59 -13.25 6.32
CA GLY A 48 -0.66 -13.16 5.56
C GLY A 48 -1.16 -11.73 5.33
N LEU A 49 -0.25 -10.74 5.35
CA LEU A 49 -0.59 -9.35 5.04
C LEU A 49 -1.20 -9.23 3.65
N LYS A 50 -2.29 -8.46 3.54
CA LYS A 50 -2.90 -8.07 2.28
C LYS A 50 -3.00 -6.55 2.23
N VAL A 51 -2.69 -5.98 1.08
CA VAL A 51 -2.65 -4.52 0.87
C VAL A 51 -3.61 -4.15 -0.23
N ALA A 52 -4.53 -3.24 0.08
CA ALA A 52 -5.41 -2.62 -0.89
C ALA A 52 -4.79 -1.29 -1.35
N PHE A 53 -4.85 -1.03 -2.66
CA PHE A 53 -4.48 0.25 -3.24
C PHE A 53 -5.74 1.05 -3.50
N ARG A 54 -5.70 2.34 -3.19
CA ARG A 54 -6.78 3.28 -3.51
C ARG A 54 -6.61 3.72 -4.97
N PRO A 55 -7.46 3.26 -5.92
CA PRO A 55 -7.29 3.62 -7.33
C PRO A 55 -7.34 5.13 -7.54
N GLU A 56 -8.15 5.84 -6.75
CA GLU A 56 -8.27 7.30 -6.79
C GLU A 56 -6.99 8.05 -6.37
N ALA A 57 -6.06 7.40 -5.68
CA ALA A 57 -4.76 7.95 -5.31
C ALA A 57 -3.59 7.35 -6.11
N THR A 58 -3.90 6.61 -7.18
CA THR A 58 -2.90 5.93 -8.01
C THR A 58 -2.57 6.76 -9.25
N LEU A 59 -1.28 6.83 -9.58
CA LEU A 59 -0.78 7.49 -10.79
C LEU A 59 -0.23 6.43 -11.74
N LEU A 60 -0.66 6.46 -13.01
CA LEU A 60 -0.22 5.57 -14.07
C LEU A 60 0.72 6.32 -15.02
N TYR A 61 1.90 5.77 -15.20
CA TYR A 61 2.93 6.34 -16.09
C TYR A 61 3.27 5.36 -17.21
N ALA A 62 3.54 5.90 -18.40
CA ALA A 62 4.24 5.20 -19.47
C ALA A 62 5.61 5.85 -19.68
N ASN A 63 6.66 5.14 -19.23
CA ASN A 63 7.98 5.70 -19.00
C ASN A 63 7.85 6.89 -18.03
N ASP A 64 8.21 8.10 -18.45
CA ASP A 64 8.17 9.30 -17.61
C ASP A 64 6.92 10.17 -17.87
N ARG A 65 5.95 9.67 -18.64
CA ARG A 65 4.74 10.41 -18.98
C ARG A 65 3.55 9.91 -18.17
N LEU A 66 2.94 10.83 -17.39
CA LEU A 66 1.67 10.56 -16.71
C LEU A 66 0.56 10.34 -17.75
N LEU A 67 -0.08 9.17 -17.69
CA LEU A 67 -1.23 8.80 -18.52
C LEU A 67 -2.54 9.03 -17.79
N GLU A 68 -2.59 8.65 -16.51
CA GLU A 68 -3.78 8.75 -15.67
C GLU A 68 -3.37 9.06 -14.23
N GLY A 69 -4.13 9.92 -13.58
CA GLY A 69 -3.96 10.27 -12.18
C GLY A 69 -5.13 11.11 -11.74
N THR A 70 -5.77 10.72 -10.63
CA THR A 70 -6.85 11.52 -10.06
C THR A 70 -6.24 12.37 -8.95
N HIS A 71 -6.01 13.65 -9.24
CA HIS A 71 -5.78 14.63 -8.19
C HIS A 71 -7.16 15.00 -7.65
N ALA A 72 -7.51 14.51 -6.46
CA ALA A 72 -8.59 15.11 -5.67
C ALA A 72 -8.17 16.49 -5.15
#